data_AF-V5FN56-F1
#
_entry.id   AF-V5FN56-F1
#
_cell.length_a   1.000
_cell.length_b   1.000
_cell.length_c   1.000
_cell.angle_alpha   90.00
_cell.angle_beta   90.00
_cell.angle_gamma   90.00
#
_symmetry.space_group_name_H-M   'P 1'
#
loop_
_entity.id
_entity.type
_entity.pdbx_description
1 polymer ?
#
loop_
_entity_poly.entity_id
_entity_poly.type
_entity_poly.pdbx_seq_one_letter_code
_entity_poly.pdbx_strand_id
1 'polypeptide(L)' 'MKFTVIYLSSNKLLLVRLILLLGLLFFSYQLYNSIVTGITPNRDKYEAWSLGYIGFVFKYSSFVFVSCYFLIFGFRSK' A
#
# COMPACT_ATOMS: atom_id res chain seq x y z
N MET A 1 13.04 10.81 16.24
CA MET A 1 12.76 9.36 16.14
C MET A 1 13.86 8.70 15.31
N LYS A 2 14.57 7.71 15.86
CA LYS A 2 15.47 6.86 15.06
C LYS A 2 14.58 5.90 14.25
N PHE A 3 14.48 6.11 12.95
CA PHE A 3 13.78 5.17 12.08
C PHE A 3 14.58 3.86 12.02
N THR A 4 13.94 2.76 12.39
CA THR A 4 14.57 1.43 12.43
C THR A 4 14.84 0.96 11.00
N VAL A 5 16.10 1.06 10.56
CA VAL A 5 16.54 0.51 9.27
C VAL A 5 16.76 -0.99 9.42
N ILE A 6 16.09 -1.78 8.60
CA ILE A 6 16.24 -3.24 8.60
C ILE A 6 17.35 -3.61 7.60
N TYR A 7 18.40 -4.26 8.10
CA TYR A 7 19.51 -4.76 7.29
C TYR A 7 19.24 -6.19 6.82
N LEU A 8 19.23 -6.40 5.51
CA LEU A 8 18.99 -7.70 4.88
C LEU A 8 20.11 -8.01 3.88
N SER A 9 20.37 -9.30 3.65
CA SER A 9 21.23 -9.74 2.55
C SER A 9 20.62 -9.34 1.21
N SER A 10 21.44 -8.98 0.22
CA SER A 10 20.99 -8.43 -1.09
C SER A 10 19.87 -9.22 -1.78
N ASN A 11 19.95 -10.57 -1.78
CA ASN A 11 18.90 -11.40 -2.39
C ASN A 11 17.56 -11.31 -1.64
N LYS A 12 17.59 -11.30 -0.30
CA LYS A 12 16.38 -11.12 0.53
C LYS A 12 15.82 -9.71 0.40
N LEU A 13 16.68 -8.71 0.28
CA LEU A 13 16.30 -7.32 0.06
C LEU A 13 15.53 -7.14 -1.26
N LEU A 14 16.07 -7.70 -2.36
CA LEU A 14 15.40 -7.68 -3.66
C LEU A 14 14.04 -8.36 -3.62
N LEU A 15 13.95 -9.54 -3.00
CA LEU A 15 12.70 -10.28 -2.87
C LEU A 15 11.65 -9.48 -2.09
N VAL A 16 12.01 -8.88 -0.95
CA VAL A 16 11.10 -8.06 -0.15
C VAL A 16 10.63 -6.83 -0.93
N ARG A 17 11.53 -6.16 -1.66
CA ARG A 17 11.17 -5.02 -2.52
C ARG A 17 10.21 -5.43 -3.64
N LEU A 18 10.43 -6.59 -4.24
CA LEU A 18 9.58 -7.09 -5.32
C LEU A 18 8.18 -7.45 -4.82
N ILE A 19 8.06 -8.09 -3.66
CA ILE A 19 6.76 -8.36 -3.01
C ILE A 19 6.04 -7.05 -2.66
N LEU A 20 6.75 -6.08 -2.08
CA LEU A 20 6.18 -4.77 -1.75
C LEU A 20 5.70 -4.03 -2.99
N LEU A 21 6.46 -4.09 -4.09
CA LEU A 21 6.07 -3.49 -5.36
C LEU A 21 4.78 -4.11 -5.91
N LEU A 22 4.70 -5.45 -5.91
CA LEU A 22 3.49 -6.17 -6.35
C LEU A 22 2.27 -5.81 -5.49
N GLY A 23 2.46 -5.77 -4.16
CA GLY A 23 1.42 -5.32 -3.24
C GLY A 23 0.98 -3.90 -3.55
N LEU A 24 1.93 -2.98 -3.74
CA LEU A 24 1.65 -1.58 -4.05
C LEU A 24 0.84 -1.42 -5.33
N LEU A 25 1.17 -2.15 -6.40
CA LEU A 25 0.40 -2.14 -7.65
C LEU A 25 -1.03 -2.63 -7.43
N PHE A 26 -1.20 -3.76 -6.74
CA PHE A 26 -2.52 -4.32 -6.47
C PHE A 26 -3.39 -3.37 -5.63
N PHE A 27 -2.85 -2.82 -4.55
CA PHE A 27 -3.59 -1.93 -3.66
C PHE A 27 -3.85 -0.56 -4.28
N SER A 28 -2.94 -0.05 -5.12
CA SER A 28 -3.16 1.18 -5.89
C SER A 28 -4.27 0.99 -6.93
N TYR A 29 -4.33 -0.17 -7.58
CA TYR A 29 -5.42 -0.50 -8.50
C TYR A 29 -6.78 -0.53 -7.78
N GLN A 30 -6.86 -1.17 -6.61
CA GLN A 30 -8.09 -1.22 -5.81
C GLN A 30 -8.51 0.18 -5.33
N LEU A 31 -7.56 1.01 -4.92
CA LEU A 31 -7.79 2.39 -4.52
C LEU A 31 -8.28 3.24 -5.70
N TYR A 32 -7.63 3.13 -6.87
CA TYR A 32 -8.05 3.81 -8.09
C TYR A 32 -9.48 3.42 -8.48
N ASN A 33 -9.77 2.12 -8.52
CA ASN A 33 -11.10 1.64 -8.88
C ASN A 33 -12.16 2.18 -7.92
N SER A 34 -11.86 2.20 -6.62
CA SER A 34 -12.75 2.76 -5.61
C SER A 34 -12.97 4.26 -5.79
N ILE A 35 -11.92 5.03 -6.08
CA ILE A 35 -12.01 6.49 -6.30
C ILE A 35 -12.80 6.82 -7.57
N VAL A 36 -12.53 6.11 -8.67
CA VAL A 36 -13.10 6.44 -9.98
C VAL A 36 -14.52 5.90 -10.15
N THR A 37 -14.79 4.67 -9.71
CA THR A 37 -16.10 4.03 -9.90
C THR A 37 -17.01 4.15 -8.68
N GLY A 38 -16.45 4.48 -7.51
CA GLY A 38 -17.18 4.42 -6.24
C GLY A 38 -17.44 2.99 -5.74
N ILE A 39 -16.91 1.97 -6.41
CA ILE A 39 -17.14 0.55 -6.11
C ILE A 39 -15.96 0.00 -5.30
N THR A 40 -16.26 -0.60 -4.15
CA THR A 40 -15.26 -1.29 -3.31
C THR A 40 -15.39 -2.80 -3.48
N PRO A 41 -14.31 -3.59 -3.31
CA PRO A 41 -14.40 -5.05 -3.24
C PRO A 41 -15.47 -5.49 -2.25
N ASN A 42 -16.35 -6.41 -2.66
CA ASN A 42 -17.47 -6.95 -1.89
C ASN A 42 -18.68 -6.01 -1.65
N ARG A 43 -18.81 -4.87 -2.35
CA ARG A 43 -20.08 -4.12 -2.41
C ARG A 43 -20.25 -3.36 -3.72
N ASP A 44 -21.43 -3.50 -4.31
CA ASP A 44 -21.76 -2.96 -5.65
C ASP A 44 -21.76 -1.44 -5.74
N LYS A 45 -21.95 -0.73 -4.62
CA LYS A 45 -21.78 0.73 -4.42
C LYS A 45 -21.86 1.02 -2.92
N TYR A 46 -20.83 1.59 -2.33
CA TYR A 46 -21.09 2.45 -1.18
C TYR A 46 -21.70 3.74 -1.75
N GLU A 47 -22.63 4.39 -1.03
CA GLU A 47 -22.85 5.82 -1.30
C GLU A 47 -21.47 6.48 -1.20
N ALA A 48 -21.06 7.15 -2.28
CA ALA A 48 -19.84 7.94 -2.25
C ALA A 48 -19.89 8.81 -0.99
N TRP A 49 -18.81 8.82 -0.20
CA TRP A 49 -18.71 9.55 1.08
C TRP A 49 -19.39 8.92 2.31
N SER A 50 -19.94 7.71 2.21
CA SER A 50 -20.26 6.96 3.43
C SER A 50 -19.00 6.68 4.26
N LEU A 51 -19.14 6.58 5.58
CA LEU A 51 -18.02 6.33 6.50
C LEU A 51 -17.20 5.08 6.13
N GLY A 52 -17.87 4.05 5.61
CA GLY A 52 -17.23 2.82 5.14
C GLY A 52 -16.33 3.04 3.93
N TYR A 53 -16.77 3.86 2.97
CA TYR A 53 -15.98 4.25 1.81
C TYR A 53 -14.75 5.08 2.19
N ILE A 54 -14.93 6.07 3.08
CA ILE A 54 -13.82 6.92 3.56
C ILE A 54 -12.77 6.07 4.29
N GLY A 55 -13.21 5.16 5.17
CA GLY A 55 -12.32 4.24 5.87
C GLY A 55 -11.56 3.31 4.94
N PHE A 56 -12.20 2.83 3.87
CA PHE A 56 -11.55 2.06 2.81
C PHE A 56 -10.44 2.90 2.16
N VAL A 57 -10.78 4.07 1.61
CA VAL A 57 -9.82 4.95 0.92
C VAL A 57 -8.61 5.28 1.81
N PHE A 58 -8.83 5.64 3.07
CA PHE A 58 -7.75 5.89 4.03
C PHE A 58 -6.86 4.68 4.28
N LYS A 59 -7.45 3.49 4.45
CA LYS A 59 -6.70 2.25 4.69
C LYS A 59 -5.73 1.94 3.56
N TYR A 60 -6.21 1.96 2.31
CA TYR A 60 -5.37 1.65 1.15
C TYR A 60 -4.37 2.77 0.85
N SER A 61 -4.75 4.03 1.05
CA SER A 61 -3.82 5.17 0.90
C SER A 61 -2.67 5.09 1.91
N SER A 62 -2.97 4.76 3.17
CA SER A 62 -1.96 4.57 4.21
C SER A 62 -1.03 3.40 3.87
N PHE A 63 -1.57 2.30 3.36
CA PHE A 63 -0.77 1.16 2.92
C PHE A 63 0.20 1.54 1.79
N VAL A 64 -0.26 2.29 0.78
CA VAL A 64 0.58 2.76 -0.33
C VAL A 64 1.68 3.67 0.18
N PHE A 65 1.36 4.63 1.04
CA PHE A 65 2.34 5.57 1.60
C PHE A 65 3.44 4.86 2.40
N VAL A 66 3.04 3.94 3.29
CA VAL A 66 3.99 3.14 4.09
C VAL A 66 4.83 2.23 3.18
N SER A 67 4.24 1.61 2.17
CA SER A 67 4.96 0.75 1.23
C SER A 67 6.00 1.53 0.43
N CYS A 68 5.68 2.73 -0.06
CA CYS A 68 6.63 3.64 -0.69
C CYS A 68 7.79 3.98 0.24
N TYR A 69 7.48 4.32 1.50
CA TYR A 69 8.51 4.64 2.50
C TYR A 69 9.46 3.46 2.71
N PHE A 70 8.94 2.24 2.88
CA PHE A 70 9.76 1.06 3.09
C PHE A 70 10.61 0.68 1.87
N LEU A 71 10.06 0.85 0.66
CA LEU A 71 10.81 0.62 -0.58
C LEU A 71 12.03 1.54 -0.71
N ILE A 72 11.89 2.82 -0.36
CA ILE A 72 12.94 3.83 -0.55
C ILE A 72 13.90 3.89 0.63
N PHE A 73 13.37 3.91 1.86
CA PHE A 73 14.14 4.24 3.07
C PHE A 73 14.19 3.10 4.12
N GLY A 74 13.27 2.14 4.07
CA GLY A 74 13.10 1.15 5.14
C GLY A 74 14.13 0.02 5.17
N PHE A 75 14.75 -0.29 4.03
CA PHE A 75 15.67 -1.42 3.92
C PHE A 75 17.03 -1.04 3.33
N ARG A 76 18.10 -1.48 3.97
CA ARG A 76 19.49 -1.37 3.46
C ARG A 76 20.12 -2.74 3.29
N SER A 77 21.01 -2.85 2.30
CA SER A 77 21.90 -4.01 2.21
C SER A 77 22.84 -3.98 3.41
N LYS A 78 23.06 -5.14 4.03
CA LYS A 78 24.19 -5.35 4.94
C LYS A 78 25.49 -5.45 4.15
#